data_AF-E4SDM7-F1
#
_entry.id   AF-E4SDM7-F1
#
_cell.length_a   1.000
_cell.length_b   1.000
_cell.length_c   1.000
_cell.angle_alpha   90.00
_cell.angle_beta   90.00
_cell.angle_gamma   90.00
#
_symmetry.space_group_name_H-M   'P 1'
#
loop_
_entity.id
_entity.type
_entity.pdbx_description
1 polymer ?
#
loop_
_entity_poly.entity_id
_entity_poly.type
_entity_poly.pdbx_seq_one_letter_code
_entity_poly.pdbx_strand_id
1 'polypeptide(L)'
;MKKLLSFAIILSLLLSLAFPVAQARTITQKVQAAINKIDYITAGEFVTSLLLGANVKPNGIADYWGKAQTMGLIPGEVKKDKPLTRAQASYIVWKLINAVPELKDKNIPVKTEILTPWDLTLRGRGYLYDYMTDLDFVLYWSDLLIIDYYYADGRVKTKYVWDVLKGYVMRDDYAKFLQDFAKKCPDKLKFAPKTEGGYIKYDKEFKSYYYQLSFDPKSYYPILIRTKDSGGREWNIAYDPRANKYLEEYIKNHPRKFALDHTRFAQMADDYTKIPQAYREPMLRLADLGIITPEMSPLYVSKIRFNPAKMLTRAEAVAMISRVFDESKREVYDEFKWQLRSYVDMKTGIKYYWDEYKRIYRPMMSIYNKNEYDRLESSDTPKFGEPILTFRMDEMKLLARIKQAIKNVSDPLIGDSFVRYSFAGLEFIMPWVFDSSIIPWEDKPFYRKPWYYKMDFNYLLVPLAYKKEAIADAKHYTNPKTKLPADGIVKWYGDVCIWYVNLNGEDNVGYWCTTNPTYKGYFEKAKVLYAKPDPNIK
;
A
#
# COMPACT_ATOMS: atom_id res chain seq x y z
N MET A 1 15.35 -19.43 -13.62
CA MET A 1 14.05 -19.33 -14.35
C MET A 1 13.60 -20.64 -14.98
N LYS A 2 14.40 -21.35 -15.79
CA LYS A 2 13.98 -22.64 -16.41
C LYS A 2 13.50 -23.72 -15.41
N LYS A 3 14.19 -23.90 -14.27
CA LYS A 3 13.80 -24.89 -13.24
C LYS A 3 12.49 -24.54 -12.49
N LEU A 4 12.13 -23.25 -12.40
CA LEU A 4 10.90 -22.76 -11.75
C LEU A 4 9.69 -22.85 -12.67
N LEU A 5 9.89 -22.61 -13.98
CA LEU A 5 8.86 -22.85 -15.00
C LEU A 5 8.51 -24.34 -15.08
N SER A 6 9.53 -25.21 -15.01
CA SER A 6 9.34 -26.66 -14.93
C SER A 6 8.55 -27.07 -13.69
N PHE A 7 8.77 -26.45 -12.52
CA PHE A 7 8.00 -26.77 -11.31
C PHE A 7 6.52 -26.36 -11.41
N ALA A 8 6.21 -25.20 -11.97
CA ALA A 8 4.82 -24.78 -12.18
C ALA A 8 4.11 -25.66 -13.22
N ILE A 9 4.81 -26.07 -14.28
CA ILE A 9 4.31 -27.00 -15.30
C ILE A 9 4.13 -28.40 -14.72
N ILE A 10 5.06 -28.89 -13.90
CA ILE A 10 4.98 -30.19 -13.23
C ILE A 10 3.87 -30.18 -12.16
N LEU A 11 3.67 -29.08 -11.43
CA LEU A 11 2.58 -28.95 -10.48
C LEU A 11 1.22 -28.90 -11.21
N SER A 12 1.12 -28.15 -12.31
CA SER A 12 -0.06 -28.17 -13.19
C SER A 12 -0.29 -29.53 -13.84
N LEU A 13 0.77 -30.26 -14.25
CA LEU A 13 0.66 -31.59 -14.82
C LEU A 13 0.22 -32.62 -13.77
N LEU A 14 0.84 -32.62 -12.59
CA LEU A 14 0.50 -33.54 -11.49
C LEU A 14 -0.94 -33.32 -11.00
N LEU A 15 -1.44 -32.09 -11.04
CA LEU A 15 -2.83 -31.77 -10.73
C LEU A 15 -3.80 -32.13 -11.87
N SER A 16 -3.32 -32.25 -13.12
CA SER A 16 -4.12 -32.65 -14.28
C SER A 16 -4.20 -34.15 -14.54
N LEU A 17 -3.25 -34.93 -14.00
CA LEU A 17 -3.14 -36.38 -14.22
C LEU A 17 -4.07 -37.22 -13.32
N ALA A 18 -5.00 -36.59 -12.58
CA ALA A 18 -5.94 -37.28 -11.71
C ALA A 18 -7.22 -37.80 -12.41
N PHE A 19 -7.37 -37.69 -13.74
CA PHE A 19 -8.52 -38.28 -14.46
C PHE A 19 -8.16 -38.85 -15.84
N PRO A 20 -8.85 -39.93 -16.31
CA PRO A 20 -8.61 -40.54 -17.61
C PRO A 20 -9.17 -39.68 -18.75
N VAL A 21 -8.36 -39.52 -19.79
CA VAL A 21 -8.70 -38.82 -21.03
C VAL A 21 -9.73 -39.64 -21.83
N ALA A 22 -10.91 -39.08 -22.11
CA ALA A 22 -11.84 -39.63 -23.10
C ALA A 22 -12.56 -38.51 -23.90
N GLN A 23 -12.19 -38.47 -25.19
CA GLN A 23 -12.88 -37.96 -26.39
C GLN A 23 -13.71 -36.66 -26.35
N ALA A 24 -13.16 -35.67 -27.06
CA ALA A 24 -13.71 -34.37 -27.35
C ALA A 24 -14.87 -34.42 -28.37
N ARG A 25 -16.11 -34.29 -27.89
CA ARG A 25 -17.17 -33.45 -28.52
C ARG A 25 -18.51 -33.41 -27.77
N THR A 26 -18.70 -34.22 -26.73
CA THR A 26 -19.89 -34.20 -25.84
C THR A 26 -19.62 -33.50 -24.50
N ILE A 27 -18.46 -32.86 -24.39
CA ILE A 27 -17.88 -32.28 -23.17
C ILE A 27 -18.64 -31.03 -22.72
N THR A 28 -19.28 -30.24 -23.60
CA THR A 28 -19.61 -28.85 -23.24
C THR A 28 -20.72 -28.68 -22.19
N GLN A 29 -21.69 -29.60 -22.05
CA GLN A 29 -22.73 -29.48 -21.01
C GLN A 29 -22.42 -30.27 -19.73
N LYS A 30 -21.84 -31.47 -19.83
CA LYS A 30 -21.40 -32.24 -18.66
C LYS A 30 -20.13 -31.68 -18.03
N VAL A 31 -19.24 -31.03 -18.79
CA VAL A 31 -18.10 -30.29 -18.23
C VAL A 31 -18.51 -28.94 -17.68
N GLN A 32 -19.53 -28.27 -18.20
CA GLN A 32 -20.08 -27.09 -17.50
C GLN A 32 -20.75 -27.48 -16.17
N ALA A 33 -21.40 -28.65 -16.10
CA ALA A 33 -21.95 -29.19 -14.85
C ALA A 33 -20.86 -29.74 -13.89
N ALA A 34 -19.75 -30.26 -14.40
CA ALA A 34 -18.61 -30.72 -13.60
C ALA A 34 -17.70 -29.56 -13.13
N ILE A 35 -17.60 -28.48 -13.91
CA ILE A 35 -16.96 -27.20 -13.52
C ILE A 35 -17.73 -26.52 -12.37
N ASN A 36 -19.01 -26.83 -12.21
CA ASN A 36 -19.84 -26.34 -11.10
C ASN A 36 -19.67 -27.11 -9.79
N LYS A 37 -18.83 -28.15 -9.73
CA LYS A 37 -18.47 -28.77 -8.45
C LYS A 37 -17.20 -28.09 -7.95
N ILE A 38 -17.35 -27.28 -6.89
CA ILE A 38 -16.20 -26.65 -6.22
C ILE A 38 -15.23 -27.77 -5.80
N ASP A 39 -14.08 -27.85 -6.47
CA ASP A 39 -13.04 -28.84 -6.19
C ASP A 39 -12.14 -28.32 -5.06
N TYR A 40 -12.18 -29.02 -3.92
CA TYR A 40 -11.41 -28.68 -2.74
C TYR A 40 -10.18 -29.57 -2.65
N ILE A 41 -9.04 -28.98 -2.29
CA ILE A 41 -7.84 -29.76 -2.02
C ILE A 41 -7.95 -30.46 -0.66
N THR A 42 -7.52 -31.72 -0.58
CA THR A 42 -7.38 -32.40 0.71
C THR A 42 -6.13 -31.92 1.46
N ALA A 43 -6.11 -32.07 2.78
CA ALA A 43 -4.94 -31.74 3.59
C ALA A 43 -3.68 -32.51 3.15
N GLY A 44 -3.84 -33.79 2.81
CA GLY A 44 -2.76 -34.65 2.34
C GLY A 44 -2.11 -34.15 1.05
N GLU A 45 -2.93 -33.81 0.04
CA GLU A 45 -2.45 -33.25 -1.23
C GLU A 45 -1.73 -31.91 -1.03
N PHE A 46 -2.30 -31.03 -0.20
CA PHE A 46 -1.73 -29.72 0.09
C PHE A 46 -0.35 -29.82 0.75
N VAL A 47 -0.25 -30.63 1.81
CA VAL A 47 1.01 -30.87 2.55
C VAL A 47 2.06 -31.52 1.67
N THR A 48 1.67 -32.51 0.87
CA THR A 48 2.58 -33.18 -0.07
C THR A 48 3.17 -32.17 -1.06
N SER A 49 2.32 -31.31 -1.63
CA SER A 49 2.74 -30.28 -2.59
C SER A 49 3.71 -29.27 -1.97
N LEU A 50 3.45 -28.86 -0.72
CA LEU A 50 4.33 -27.96 0.03
C LEU A 50 5.70 -28.59 0.33
N LEU A 51 5.73 -29.82 0.85
CA LEU A 51 6.99 -30.48 1.20
C LEU A 51 7.84 -30.80 -0.04
N LEU A 52 7.19 -31.21 -1.13
CA LEU A 52 7.85 -31.37 -2.44
C LEU A 52 8.45 -30.04 -2.92
N GLY A 53 7.69 -28.94 -2.88
CA GLY A 53 8.19 -27.62 -3.28
C GLY A 53 9.34 -27.11 -2.42
N ALA A 54 9.36 -27.50 -1.14
CA ALA A 54 10.43 -27.19 -0.20
C ALA A 54 11.63 -28.15 -0.28
N ASN A 55 11.60 -29.14 -1.18
CA ASN A 55 12.62 -30.22 -1.28
C ASN A 55 12.83 -30.99 0.04
N VAL A 56 11.79 -31.11 0.87
CA VAL A 56 11.85 -31.88 2.13
C VAL A 56 11.69 -33.36 1.82
N LYS A 57 12.62 -34.20 2.30
CA LYS A 57 12.54 -35.66 2.12
C LYS A 57 11.43 -36.29 2.99
N PRO A 58 10.62 -37.21 2.44
CA PRO A 58 9.63 -37.96 3.22
C PRO A 58 10.30 -38.95 4.20
N ASN A 59 9.55 -39.45 5.19
CA ASN A 59 10.03 -40.44 6.17
C ASN A 59 10.13 -41.88 5.61
N GLY A 60 9.70 -42.09 4.36
CA GLY A 60 9.70 -43.37 3.66
C GLY A 60 9.31 -43.17 2.19
N ILE A 61 8.83 -44.21 1.50
CA ILE A 61 8.38 -44.09 0.11
C ILE A 61 7.12 -43.23 0.07
N ALA A 62 7.29 -41.97 -0.37
CA ALA A 62 6.22 -40.98 -0.54
C ALA A 62 5.38 -40.63 0.72
N ASP A 63 5.83 -40.99 1.92
CA ASP A 63 5.14 -40.61 3.17
C ASP A 63 5.44 -39.16 3.59
N TYR A 64 4.81 -38.22 2.87
CA TYR A 64 4.86 -36.80 3.17
C TYR A 64 3.96 -36.40 4.34
N TRP A 65 2.86 -37.14 4.56
CA TRP A 65 1.96 -36.86 5.67
C TRP A 65 2.61 -37.18 7.02
N GLY A 66 3.18 -38.38 7.17
CA GLY A 66 3.94 -38.76 8.36
C GLY A 66 5.13 -37.84 8.57
N LYS A 67 5.82 -37.43 7.49
CA LYS A 67 6.86 -36.40 7.58
C LYS A 67 6.35 -35.10 8.18
N ALA A 68 5.24 -34.56 7.68
CA ALA A 68 4.65 -33.32 8.19
C ALA A 68 4.20 -33.43 9.65
N GLN A 69 3.71 -34.59 10.08
CA GLN A 69 3.38 -34.85 11.48
C GLN A 69 4.63 -34.82 12.37
N THR A 70 5.72 -35.50 11.96
CA THR A 70 6.99 -35.47 12.72
C THR A 70 7.61 -34.08 12.79
N MET A 71 7.34 -33.23 11.80
CA MET A 71 7.75 -31.82 11.79
C MET A 71 6.81 -30.90 12.58
N GLY A 72 5.71 -31.41 13.14
CA GLY A 72 4.73 -30.61 13.89
C GLY A 72 3.96 -29.59 13.04
N LEU A 73 3.82 -29.84 11.73
CA LEU A 73 3.17 -28.90 10.81
C LEU A 73 1.64 -28.95 10.87
N ILE A 74 1.09 -30.11 11.26
CA ILE A 74 -0.34 -30.41 11.14
C ILE A 74 -1.04 -30.13 12.48
N PRO A 75 -2.07 -29.26 12.52
CA PRO A 75 -2.94 -29.12 13.69
C PRO A 75 -3.65 -30.44 14.03
N GLY A 76 -3.89 -30.72 15.31
CA GLY A 76 -4.41 -32.01 15.76
C GLY A 76 -5.81 -32.37 15.23
N GLU A 77 -6.62 -31.36 14.90
CA GLU A 77 -7.97 -31.56 14.33
C GLU A 77 -7.98 -31.82 12.82
N VAL A 78 -6.85 -31.59 12.12
CA VAL A 78 -6.77 -31.71 10.67
C VAL A 78 -6.58 -33.18 10.27
N LYS A 79 -7.43 -33.66 9.36
CA LYS A 79 -7.41 -35.03 8.85
C LYS A 79 -6.91 -35.07 7.40
N LYS A 80 -6.07 -36.05 7.07
CA LYS A 80 -5.40 -36.21 5.77
C LYS A 80 -6.35 -36.09 4.57
N ASP A 81 -7.46 -36.81 4.61
CA ASP A 81 -8.39 -36.92 3.47
C ASP A 81 -9.57 -35.94 3.56
N LYS A 82 -9.43 -34.87 4.36
CA LYS A 82 -10.44 -33.82 4.50
C LYS A 82 -9.95 -32.51 3.89
N PRO A 83 -10.85 -31.67 3.37
CA PRO A 83 -10.46 -30.35 2.90
C PRO A 83 -9.95 -29.46 4.04
N LEU A 84 -9.11 -28.51 3.68
CA LEU A 84 -8.59 -27.51 4.60
C LEU A 84 -9.43 -26.24 4.56
N THR A 85 -9.63 -25.64 5.73
CA THR A 85 -10.00 -24.22 5.81
C THR A 85 -8.79 -23.33 5.51
N ARG A 86 -9.05 -22.08 5.10
CA ARG A 86 -8.00 -21.08 4.87
C ARG A 86 -7.13 -20.85 6.12
N ALA A 87 -7.73 -20.87 7.31
CA ALA A 87 -7.00 -20.76 8.58
C ALA A 87 -6.04 -21.94 8.82
N GLN A 88 -6.50 -23.18 8.62
CA GLN A 88 -5.67 -24.38 8.76
C GLN A 88 -4.53 -24.41 7.75
N ALA A 89 -4.80 -24.08 6.48
CA ALA A 89 -3.77 -23.99 5.45
C ALA A 89 -2.72 -22.93 5.79
N SER A 90 -3.16 -21.77 6.30
CA SER A 90 -2.26 -20.69 6.74
C SER A 90 -1.34 -21.13 7.88
N TYR A 91 -1.88 -21.88 8.84
CA TYR A 91 -1.08 -22.47 9.93
C TYR A 91 0.00 -23.40 9.40
N ILE A 92 -0.37 -24.35 8.54
CA ILE A 92 0.55 -25.34 7.97
C ILE A 92 1.67 -24.64 7.20
N VAL A 93 1.33 -23.66 6.37
CA VAL A 93 2.31 -22.88 5.59
C VAL A 93 3.25 -22.10 6.50
N TRP A 94 2.72 -21.41 7.52
CA TRP A 94 3.55 -20.64 8.45
C TRP A 94 4.51 -21.54 9.24
N LYS A 95 4.03 -22.70 9.72
CA LYS A 95 4.88 -23.68 10.40
C LYS A 95 5.97 -24.22 9.48
N LEU A 96 5.65 -24.50 8.21
CA LEU A 96 6.63 -24.96 7.24
C LEU A 96 7.72 -23.91 6.98
N ILE A 97 7.34 -22.65 6.77
CA ILE A 97 8.29 -21.54 6.56
C ILE A 97 9.29 -21.45 7.73
N ASN A 98 8.82 -21.66 8.96
CA ASN A 98 9.69 -21.60 10.13
C ASN A 98 10.53 -22.87 10.34
N ALA A 99 10.05 -24.04 9.92
CA ALA A 99 10.72 -25.32 10.09
C ALA A 99 11.81 -25.60 9.04
N VAL A 100 11.72 -24.98 7.86
CA VAL A 100 12.67 -25.18 6.74
C VAL A 100 13.58 -23.95 6.63
N PRO A 101 14.89 -24.06 6.92
CA PRO A 101 15.82 -22.93 6.94
C PRO A 101 15.80 -22.09 5.66
N GLU A 102 15.80 -22.73 4.49
CA GLU A 102 15.82 -22.05 3.19
C GLU A 102 14.55 -21.22 2.97
N LEU A 103 13.40 -21.68 3.49
CA LEU A 103 12.17 -20.90 3.46
C LEU A 103 12.17 -19.79 4.49
N LYS A 104 12.73 -20.02 5.67
CA LYS A 104 12.85 -19.00 6.72
C LYS A 104 13.70 -17.83 6.23
N ASP A 105 14.89 -18.12 5.73
CA ASP A 105 15.88 -17.14 5.27
C ASP A 105 15.37 -16.32 4.09
N LYS A 106 14.61 -16.97 3.20
CA LYS A 106 13.99 -16.31 2.05
C LYS A 106 12.85 -15.38 2.45
N ASN A 107 12.04 -15.76 3.43
CA ASN A 107 10.74 -15.13 3.68
C ASN A 107 10.71 -14.20 4.87
N ILE A 108 11.49 -14.48 5.90
CA ILE A 108 11.46 -13.77 7.17
C ILE A 108 12.67 -12.83 7.22
N PRO A 109 12.45 -11.51 7.38
CA PRO A 109 13.55 -10.59 7.57
C PRO A 109 14.28 -10.90 8.88
N VAL A 110 15.61 -10.83 8.86
CA VAL A 110 16.47 -10.97 10.06
C VAL A 110 16.58 -9.65 10.83
N LYS A 111 16.33 -8.52 10.16
CA LYS A 111 16.30 -7.19 10.75
C LYS A 111 15.28 -6.33 10.01
N THR A 112 14.54 -5.53 10.76
CA THR A 112 13.68 -4.47 10.24
C THR A 112 14.19 -3.15 10.78
N GLU A 113 14.27 -2.13 9.93
CA GLU A 113 14.66 -0.78 10.33
C GLU A 113 13.61 0.22 9.88
N ILE A 114 13.13 1.03 10.82
CA ILE A 114 12.22 2.14 10.55
C ILE A 114 13.10 3.37 10.30
N LEU A 115 12.80 4.07 9.22
CA LEU A 115 13.52 5.23 8.72
C LEU A 115 12.53 6.36 8.48
N THR A 116 13.01 7.59 8.63
CA THR A 116 12.32 8.73 8.05
C THR A 116 12.72 8.89 6.58
N PRO A 117 11.96 9.66 5.80
CA PRO A 117 12.36 10.13 4.47
C PRO A 117 13.75 10.76 4.45
N TRP A 118 14.07 11.44 5.54
CA TRP A 118 15.35 12.06 5.73
C TRP A 118 16.45 11.05 6.03
N ASP A 119 16.23 10.05 6.88
CA ASP A 119 17.19 8.96 7.10
C ASP A 119 17.59 8.29 5.79
N LEU A 120 16.61 8.06 4.90
CA LEU A 120 16.85 7.46 3.58
C LEU A 120 17.69 8.37 2.69
N THR A 121 17.35 9.67 2.67
CA THR A 121 18.11 10.74 2.00
C THR A 121 19.56 10.78 2.46
N LEU A 122 19.79 10.77 3.76
CA LEU A 122 21.13 10.81 4.35
C LEU A 122 21.98 9.59 3.97
N ARG A 123 21.33 8.44 3.73
CA ARG A 123 22.01 7.22 3.29
C ARG A 123 22.30 7.18 1.78
N GLY A 124 22.00 8.25 1.04
CA GLY A 124 22.12 8.27 -0.42
C GLY A 124 21.23 7.23 -1.10
N ARG A 125 20.13 6.85 -0.45
CA ARG A 125 19.15 5.89 -0.97
C ARG A 125 17.81 6.58 -1.18
N GLY A 126 16.97 6.00 -2.03
CA GLY A 126 15.61 6.49 -2.28
C GLY A 126 15.50 7.53 -3.38
N TYR A 127 14.27 8.02 -3.55
CA TYR A 127 13.91 8.96 -4.60
C TYR A 127 13.34 10.20 -3.95
N LEU A 128 14.12 11.28 -3.95
CA LEU A 128 13.62 12.58 -3.53
C LEU A 128 13.02 13.31 -4.72
N TYR A 129 11.92 14.00 -4.46
CA TYR A 129 11.39 14.99 -5.37
C TYR A 129 11.86 16.37 -4.90
N ASP A 130 12.18 17.22 -5.87
CA ASP A 130 12.86 18.54 -5.79
C ASP A 130 12.24 19.58 -4.81
N TYR A 131 11.06 19.30 -4.24
CA TYR A 131 10.28 20.24 -3.42
C TYR A 131 10.56 20.18 -1.91
N MET A 132 11.56 19.42 -1.45
CA MET A 132 11.89 19.27 -0.02
C MET A 132 12.50 20.49 0.67
N THR A 133 12.56 21.63 -0.01
CA THR A 133 12.95 22.92 0.58
C THR A 133 11.81 23.59 1.35
N ASP A 134 10.54 23.27 1.04
CA ASP A 134 9.37 23.83 1.73
C ASP A 134 9.10 23.11 3.07
N LEU A 135 8.94 23.88 4.16
CA LEU A 135 8.62 23.33 5.47
C LEU A 135 7.30 22.58 5.43
N ASP A 136 6.27 23.11 4.76
CA ASP A 136 4.96 22.46 4.67
C ASP A 136 5.07 21.07 4.06
N PHE A 137 5.92 20.93 3.03
CA PHE A 137 6.22 19.65 2.42
C PHE A 137 6.81 18.64 3.42
N VAL A 138 7.73 19.08 4.26
CA VAL A 138 8.31 18.26 5.32
C VAL A 138 7.28 17.88 6.39
N LEU A 139 6.36 18.80 6.72
CA LEU A 139 5.26 18.53 7.65
C LEU A 139 4.38 17.40 7.13
N TYR A 140 4.06 17.44 5.84
CA TYR A 140 3.27 16.42 5.19
C TYR A 140 3.96 15.05 5.15
N TRP A 141 5.29 15.02 4.98
CA TRP A 141 6.07 13.79 4.99
C TRP A 141 6.22 13.14 6.37
N SER A 142 5.79 13.79 7.46
CA SER A 142 5.89 13.22 8.81
C SER A 142 4.95 12.02 9.03
N ASP A 143 3.90 11.90 8.21
CA ASP A 143 3.01 10.73 8.15
C ASP A 143 3.60 9.59 7.30
N LEU A 144 4.73 9.82 6.63
CA LEU A 144 5.44 8.81 5.84
C LEU A 144 6.62 8.26 6.64
N LEU A 145 6.65 6.94 6.77
CA LEU A 145 7.82 6.19 7.21
C LEU A 145 8.35 5.33 6.08
N ILE A 146 9.62 4.97 6.18
CA ILE A 146 10.23 3.96 5.32
C ILE A 146 10.63 2.79 6.19
N ILE A 147 10.32 1.58 5.74
CA ILE A 147 10.72 0.35 6.42
C ILE A 147 11.65 -0.43 5.50
N ASP A 148 12.89 -0.62 5.95
CA ASP A 148 13.84 -1.52 5.33
C ASP A 148 13.76 -2.90 6.00
N TYR A 149 13.56 -3.93 5.19
CA TYR A 149 13.56 -5.33 5.58
C TYR A 149 14.84 -5.99 5.07
N TYR A 150 15.69 -6.42 5.99
CA TYR A 150 16.96 -7.10 5.70
C TYR A 150 16.77 -8.61 5.79
N TYR A 151 17.20 -9.34 4.77
CA TYR A 151 17.10 -10.80 4.69
C TYR A 151 18.46 -11.46 4.91
N ALA A 152 18.47 -12.74 5.28
CA ALA A 152 19.69 -13.50 5.57
C ALA A 152 20.65 -13.60 4.37
N ASP A 153 20.10 -13.55 3.15
CA ASP A 153 20.85 -13.57 1.88
C ASP A 153 21.43 -12.20 1.48
N GLY A 154 21.33 -11.19 2.34
CA GLY A 154 21.82 -9.83 2.10
C GLY A 154 20.87 -8.95 1.28
N ARG A 155 19.72 -9.46 0.83
CA ARG A 155 18.71 -8.63 0.16
C ARG A 155 18.13 -7.62 1.14
N VAL A 156 17.86 -6.42 0.64
CA VAL A 156 17.11 -5.37 1.34
C VAL A 156 15.86 -5.05 0.53
N LYS A 157 14.70 -5.03 1.20
CA LYS A 157 13.46 -4.53 0.60
C LYS A 157 13.00 -3.29 1.33
N THR A 158 12.77 -2.23 0.57
CA THR A 158 12.29 -0.95 1.08
C THR A 158 10.80 -0.79 0.80
N LYS A 159 10.01 -0.51 1.83
CA LYS A 159 8.59 -0.17 1.72
C LYS A 159 8.35 1.23 2.26
N TYR A 160 7.58 2.03 1.54
CA TYR A 160 7.15 3.36 1.94
C TYR A 160 5.78 3.22 2.59
N VAL A 161 5.70 3.49 3.88
CA VAL A 161 4.51 3.27 4.70
C VAL A 161 3.88 4.61 5.03
N TRP A 162 2.69 4.83 4.49
CA TRP A 162 1.87 5.96 4.89
C TRP A 162 0.90 5.54 5.98
N ASP A 163 1.21 5.99 7.19
CA ASP A 163 0.39 5.78 8.37
C ASP A 163 0.43 7.03 9.27
N VAL A 164 -0.75 7.59 9.48
CA VAL A 164 -0.94 8.84 10.19
C VAL A 164 -0.56 8.68 11.66
N LEU A 165 0.08 9.71 12.23
CA LEU A 165 0.37 9.75 13.66
C LEU A 165 -0.91 9.63 14.49
N LYS A 166 -0.92 8.75 15.49
CA LYS A 166 -2.09 8.56 16.34
C LYS A 166 -2.42 9.87 17.07
N GLY A 167 -3.61 10.39 16.78
CA GLY A 167 -4.15 11.61 17.39
C GLY A 167 -3.76 12.93 16.70
N TYR A 168 -3.06 12.87 15.57
CA TYR A 168 -2.67 14.05 14.79
C TYR A 168 -2.87 13.79 13.31
N VAL A 169 -3.47 14.74 12.61
CA VAL A 169 -3.34 14.86 11.15
C VAL A 169 -2.26 15.90 10.91
N MET A 170 -1.02 15.50 10.58
CA MET A 170 0.15 16.38 10.66
C MET A 170 -0.01 17.69 9.88
N ARG A 171 -0.76 17.70 8.77
CA ARG A 171 -1.14 18.94 8.06
C ARG A 171 -1.86 19.97 8.93
N ASP A 172 -2.92 19.55 9.60
CA ASP A 172 -3.85 20.46 10.29
C ASP A 172 -3.45 20.60 11.78
N ASP A 173 -2.87 19.55 12.37
CA ASP A 173 -2.53 19.47 13.79
C ASP A 173 -1.05 19.74 14.09
N TYR A 174 -0.23 20.17 13.12
CA TYR A 174 1.22 20.33 13.35
C TYR A 174 1.54 21.23 14.55
N ALA A 175 0.87 22.38 14.65
CA ALA A 175 1.08 23.32 15.75
C ALA A 175 0.76 22.67 17.10
N LYS A 176 -0.32 21.88 17.16
CA LYS A 176 -0.70 21.11 18.34
C LYS A 176 0.34 20.02 18.66
N PHE A 177 0.82 19.31 17.64
CA PHE A 177 1.87 18.32 17.77
C PHE A 177 3.16 18.92 18.34
N LEU A 178 3.58 20.08 17.82
CA LEU A 178 4.74 20.82 18.32
C LEU A 178 4.56 21.28 19.77
N GLN A 179 3.37 21.75 20.15
CA GLN A 179 3.07 22.12 21.54
C GLN A 179 3.17 20.90 22.46
N ASP A 180 2.67 19.75 22.03
CA ASP A 180 2.77 18.51 22.79
C ASP A 180 4.22 18.02 22.91
N PHE A 181 5.00 18.09 21.84
CA PHE A 181 6.44 17.82 21.87
C PHE A 181 7.17 18.76 22.81
N ALA A 182 6.89 20.06 22.71
CA ALA A 182 7.48 21.09 23.55
C ALA A 182 7.20 20.88 25.04
N LYS A 183 5.96 20.47 25.36
CA LYS A 183 5.55 20.18 26.73
C LYS A 183 6.19 18.91 27.27
N LYS A 184 6.32 17.86 26.45
CA LYS A 184 6.87 16.56 26.86
C LYS A 184 8.40 16.51 26.87
N CYS A 185 9.05 17.30 26.02
CA CYS A 185 10.50 17.31 25.80
C CYS A 185 11.05 18.74 25.74
N PRO A 186 10.83 19.57 26.78
CA PRO A 186 11.17 20.99 26.76
C PRO A 186 12.68 21.23 26.57
N ASP A 187 13.53 20.34 27.09
CA ASP A 187 14.98 20.37 26.97
C ASP A 187 15.47 20.09 25.53
N LYS A 188 14.63 19.44 24.71
CA LYS A 188 14.92 19.05 23.32
C LYS A 188 14.40 20.06 22.28
N LEU A 189 13.79 21.17 22.71
CA LEU A 189 13.41 22.32 21.88
C LEU A 189 14.59 23.24 21.55
N LYS A 190 15.75 22.66 21.25
CA LYS A 190 16.95 23.39 20.87
C LYS A 190 17.31 22.99 19.46
N PHE A 191 17.93 23.90 18.72
CA PHE A 191 18.53 23.54 17.44
C PHE A 191 19.55 22.41 17.68
N ALA A 192 19.26 21.24 17.13
CA ALA A 192 20.03 20.03 17.32
C ALA A 192 20.35 19.44 15.94
N PRO A 193 21.38 19.99 15.28
CA PRO A 193 21.70 19.63 13.91
C PRO A 193 22.05 18.15 13.82
N LYS A 194 21.73 17.55 12.69
CA LYS A 194 22.13 16.18 12.37
C LYS A 194 23.60 16.19 12.02
N THR A 195 24.46 15.77 12.93
CA THR A 195 25.92 15.72 12.72
C THR A 195 26.42 14.28 12.62
N GLU A 196 27.42 14.10 11.75
CA GLU A 196 28.06 12.85 11.30
C GLU A 196 27.14 11.84 10.58
N GLY A 197 27.36 11.73 9.26
CA GLY A 197 26.51 11.02 8.31
C GLY A 197 25.45 11.89 7.61
N GLY A 198 25.29 13.16 8.03
CA GLY A 198 24.34 14.11 7.46
C GLY A 198 24.97 15.35 6.82
N TYR A 199 24.32 15.90 5.79
CA TYR A 199 24.77 17.01 4.94
C TYR A 199 24.80 18.41 5.62
N ILE A 200 24.48 18.50 6.92
CA ILE A 200 24.59 19.75 7.68
C ILE A 200 26.02 19.85 8.21
N LYS A 201 26.82 20.74 7.61
CA LYS A 201 28.21 21.00 8.01
C LYS A 201 28.26 22.23 8.90
N TYR A 202 29.12 22.18 9.91
CA TYR A 202 29.44 23.36 10.70
C TYR A 202 30.57 24.11 10.03
N ASP A 203 30.29 25.35 9.63
CA ASP A 203 31.30 26.27 9.16
C ASP A 203 31.95 26.98 10.37
N LYS A 204 33.24 26.71 10.58
CA LYS A 204 34.01 27.32 11.66
C LYS A 204 34.29 28.80 11.44
N GLU A 205 34.38 29.24 10.18
CA GLU A 205 34.66 30.63 9.81
C GLU A 205 33.46 31.52 10.08
N PHE A 206 32.27 31.09 9.66
CA PHE A 206 31.03 31.85 9.88
C PHE A 206 30.32 31.52 11.19
N LYS A 207 30.88 30.58 11.98
CA LYS A 207 30.27 30.04 13.21
C LYS A 207 28.81 29.62 13.03
N SER A 208 28.48 29.11 11.84
CA SER A 208 27.12 28.80 11.41
C SER A 208 27.03 27.39 10.84
N TYR A 209 25.87 26.75 10.95
CA TYR A 209 25.59 25.49 10.27
C TYR A 209 25.03 25.79 8.89
N TYR A 210 25.52 25.10 7.86
CA TYR A 210 25.03 25.21 6.50
C TYR A 210 24.65 23.85 5.95
N TYR A 211 23.69 23.88 5.04
CA TYR A 211 23.24 22.70 4.33
C TYR A 211 24.03 22.56 3.04
N GLN A 212 24.88 21.54 2.92
CA GLN A 212 25.49 21.22 1.63
C GLN A 212 24.60 20.20 0.94
N LEU A 213 23.61 20.66 0.15
CA LEU A 213 22.97 19.80 -0.83
C LEU A 213 24.09 19.13 -1.65
N SER A 214 23.97 17.83 -1.97
CA SER A 214 24.81 17.17 -2.99
C SER A 214 24.73 17.85 -4.37
N PHE A 215 23.88 18.88 -4.50
CA PHE A 215 23.45 19.58 -5.70
C PHE A 215 23.90 21.03 -5.76
N ASP A 216 24.71 21.51 -4.82
CA ASP A 216 25.24 22.87 -4.90
C ASP A 216 26.75 22.87 -5.10
N PRO A 217 27.22 22.93 -6.36
CA PRO A 217 28.64 23.06 -6.59
C PRO A 217 29.20 24.41 -6.13
N LYS A 218 28.42 25.51 -6.07
CA LYS A 218 29.01 26.88 -6.03
C LYS A 218 28.11 28.04 -5.53
N SER A 219 27.05 27.85 -4.74
CA SER A 219 26.30 29.00 -4.22
C SER A 219 26.91 29.54 -2.91
N TYR A 220 27.26 30.83 -2.98
CA TYR A 220 27.90 31.63 -1.95
C TYR A 220 26.89 31.97 -0.83
N TYR A 221 27.39 31.89 0.41
CA TYR A 221 26.83 32.34 1.70
C TYR A 221 25.71 31.51 2.35
N PRO A 222 25.88 31.14 3.64
CA PRO A 222 24.81 30.56 4.45
C PRO A 222 23.76 31.62 4.74
N ILE A 223 22.63 31.58 4.03
CA ILE A 223 21.45 32.30 4.47
C ILE A 223 20.94 31.57 5.71
N LEU A 224 20.92 32.25 6.85
CA LEU A 224 20.15 31.84 8.04
C LEU A 224 18.67 31.88 7.65
N ILE A 225 18.15 30.80 7.07
CA ILE A 225 16.76 30.71 6.62
C ILE A 225 15.90 30.53 7.87
N ARG A 226 15.22 31.59 8.32
CA ARG A 226 13.95 31.43 9.05
C ARG A 226 13.05 30.61 8.13
N THR A 227 12.60 29.44 8.58
CA THR A 227 11.73 28.61 7.75
C THR A 227 10.36 29.29 7.68
N LYS A 228 9.87 29.53 6.47
CA LYS A 228 8.54 30.07 6.23
C LYS A 228 7.63 28.92 5.80
N ASP A 229 6.40 28.90 6.31
CA ASP A 229 5.34 28.07 5.73
C ASP A 229 4.74 28.75 4.48
N SER A 230 3.82 28.08 3.79
CA SER A 230 3.10 28.63 2.62
C SER A 230 2.23 29.85 2.93
N GLY A 231 1.96 30.11 4.22
CA GLY A 231 1.32 31.33 4.70
C GLY A 231 2.30 32.47 4.98
N GLY A 232 3.59 32.26 4.75
CA GLY A 232 4.65 33.24 5.01
C GLY A 232 5.02 33.40 6.49
N ARG A 233 4.49 32.55 7.39
CA ARG A 233 4.78 32.61 8.82
C ARG A 233 6.17 32.07 9.09
N GLU A 234 6.98 32.81 9.85
CA GLU A 234 8.33 32.43 10.21
C GLU A 234 8.36 31.53 11.44
N TRP A 235 9.04 30.40 11.33
CA TRP A 235 9.22 29.42 12.40
C TRP A 235 10.68 29.38 12.86
N ASN A 236 10.88 29.04 14.14
CA ASN A 236 12.21 28.73 14.65
C ASN A 236 12.71 27.42 14.02
N ILE A 237 13.97 27.39 13.60
CA ILE A 237 14.62 26.21 13.02
C ILE A 237 14.62 24.97 13.95
N ALA A 238 14.49 25.17 15.27
CA ALA A 238 14.30 24.07 16.23
C ALA A 238 12.99 23.30 16.03
N TYR A 239 12.01 23.88 15.32
CA TYR A 239 10.76 23.23 14.95
C TYR A 239 10.80 22.59 13.57
N ASP A 240 11.94 22.59 12.87
CA ASP A 240 12.07 21.91 11.59
C ASP A 240 12.67 20.50 11.80
N PRO A 241 11.96 19.40 11.47
CA PRO A 241 12.47 18.05 11.67
C PRO A 241 13.66 17.70 10.73
N ARG A 242 13.94 18.49 9.69
CA ARG A 242 15.20 18.39 8.92
C ARG A 242 16.40 18.82 9.75
N ALA A 243 16.19 19.77 10.65
CA ALA A 243 17.23 20.46 11.40
C ALA A 243 17.30 20.06 12.89
N ASN A 244 16.24 19.45 13.42
CA ASN A 244 16.18 18.98 14.80
C ASN A 244 16.01 17.46 14.85
N LYS A 245 17.11 16.74 15.15
CA LYS A 245 17.10 15.28 15.29
C LYS A 245 16.13 14.75 16.36
N TYR A 246 15.86 15.53 17.41
CA TYR A 246 14.98 15.08 18.48
C TYR A 246 13.51 15.13 18.06
N LEU A 247 13.12 16.15 17.29
CA LEU A 247 11.78 16.24 16.73
C LEU A 247 11.53 15.14 15.69
N GLU A 248 12.52 14.85 14.86
CA GLU A 248 12.47 13.73 13.93
C GLU A 248 12.33 12.38 14.63
N GLU A 249 13.19 12.09 15.62
CA GLU A 249 13.08 10.86 16.40
C GLU A 249 11.76 10.79 17.16
N TYR A 250 11.21 11.92 17.59
CA TYR A 250 9.87 11.96 18.17
C TYR A 250 8.80 11.56 17.14
N ILE A 251 8.81 12.11 15.92
CA ILE A 251 7.91 11.70 14.82
C ILE A 251 8.06 10.22 14.50
N LYS A 252 9.29 9.73 14.38
CA LYS A 252 9.62 8.35 14.03
C LYS A 252 9.09 7.35 15.04
N ASN A 253 9.22 7.66 16.33
CA ASN A 253 8.83 6.77 17.43
C ASN A 253 7.40 7.02 17.95
N HIS A 254 6.71 8.04 17.44
CA HIS A 254 5.33 8.32 17.86
C HIS A 254 4.38 7.21 17.40
N PRO A 255 3.42 6.77 18.25
CA PRO A 255 2.47 5.73 17.88
C PRO A 255 1.70 6.08 16.61
N ARG A 256 1.50 5.09 15.75
CA ARG A 256 0.77 5.24 14.48
C ARG A 256 -0.69 4.76 14.62
N LYS A 257 -1.55 5.09 13.64
CA LYS A 257 -2.96 4.64 13.62
C LYS A 257 -3.02 3.12 13.53
N PHE A 258 -2.12 2.51 12.77
CA PHE A 258 -1.96 1.07 12.66
C PHE A 258 -0.58 0.60 13.15
N ALA A 259 -0.44 -0.70 13.41
CA ALA A 259 0.87 -1.25 13.72
C ALA A 259 1.77 -1.26 12.45
N LEU A 260 3.08 -1.05 12.60
CA LEU A 260 4.00 -1.11 11.45
C LEU A 260 4.36 -2.53 11.02
N ASP A 261 3.96 -3.53 11.80
CA ASP A 261 4.21 -4.95 11.53
C ASP A 261 2.94 -5.69 11.08
N HIS A 262 3.03 -7.01 10.96
CA HIS A 262 1.91 -7.87 10.57
C HIS A 262 0.64 -7.73 11.44
N THR A 263 0.73 -7.23 12.69
CA THR A 263 -0.41 -7.17 13.60
C THR A 263 -1.46 -6.14 13.18
N ARG A 264 -1.12 -5.21 12.28
CA ARG A 264 -2.07 -4.24 11.71
C ARG A 264 -3.25 -4.88 11.01
N PHE A 265 -3.06 -6.05 10.41
CA PHE A 265 -4.16 -6.78 9.77
C PHE A 265 -5.24 -7.17 10.79
N ALA A 266 -4.92 -7.31 12.08
CA ALA A 266 -5.92 -7.51 13.13
C ALA A 266 -6.79 -6.26 13.36
N GLN A 267 -6.23 -5.06 13.17
CA GLN A 267 -6.94 -3.78 13.32
C GLN A 267 -7.79 -3.46 12.08
N MET A 268 -7.35 -3.93 10.90
CA MET A 268 -8.04 -3.75 9.62
C MET A 268 -9.18 -4.77 9.39
N ALA A 269 -9.07 -5.97 9.96
CA ALA A 269 -10.02 -7.05 9.70
C ALA A 269 -11.26 -6.98 10.60
N ASP A 270 -12.45 -6.98 9.98
CA ASP A 270 -13.72 -7.01 10.73
C ASP A 270 -14.10 -8.42 11.24
N ASP A 271 -13.42 -9.46 10.74
CA ASP A 271 -13.61 -10.85 11.11
C ASP A 271 -12.45 -11.43 11.93
N TYR A 272 -11.52 -10.60 12.41
CA TYR A 272 -10.35 -11.05 13.18
C TYR A 272 -10.72 -11.90 14.39
N THR A 273 -11.78 -11.52 15.12
CA THR A 273 -12.25 -12.25 16.30
C THR A 273 -12.79 -13.65 15.97
N LYS A 274 -13.21 -13.89 14.71
CA LYS A 274 -13.66 -15.19 14.20
C LYS A 274 -12.49 -16.12 13.83
N ILE A 275 -11.26 -15.62 13.79
CA ILE A 275 -10.07 -16.45 13.58
C ILE A 275 -9.76 -17.18 14.89
N PRO A 276 -9.73 -18.52 14.91
CA PRO A 276 -9.33 -19.27 16.10
C PRO A 276 -7.93 -18.86 16.59
N GLN A 277 -7.72 -18.84 17.91
CA GLN A 277 -6.50 -18.29 18.52
C GLN A 277 -5.20 -18.85 17.92
N ALA A 278 -5.13 -20.17 17.71
CA ALA A 278 -3.96 -20.84 17.13
C ALA A 278 -3.62 -20.40 15.70
N TYR A 279 -4.59 -19.83 14.98
CA TYR A 279 -4.48 -19.44 13.57
C TYR A 279 -4.29 -17.95 13.34
N ARG A 280 -4.45 -17.11 14.38
CA ARG A 280 -4.36 -15.65 14.27
C ARG A 280 -3.00 -15.23 13.71
N GLU A 281 -1.91 -15.49 14.43
CA GLU A 281 -0.58 -15.08 13.98
C GLU A 281 -0.21 -15.63 12.59
N PRO A 282 -0.39 -16.94 12.29
CA PRO A 282 -0.15 -17.46 10.94
C PRO A 282 -0.87 -16.68 9.84
N MET A 283 -2.15 -16.37 10.03
CA MET A 283 -2.92 -15.63 9.02
C MET A 283 -2.40 -14.20 8.84
N LEU A 284 -2.09 -13.49 9.94
CA LEU A 284 -1.55 -12.13 9.86
C LEU A 284 -0.17 -12.10 9.18
N ARG A 285 0.71 -13.05 9.53
CA ARG A 285 2.06 -13.18 8.94
C ARG A 285 1.98 -13.48 7.44
N LEU A 286 1.11 -14.41 7.04
CA LEU A 286 0.97 -14.74 5.62
C LEU A 286 0.29 -13.64 4.80
N ALA A 287 -0.57 -12.81 5.42
CA ALA A 287 -1.09 -11.61 4.77
C ALA A 287 0.00 -10.56 4.55
N ASP A 288 0.87 -10.34 5.55
CA ASP A 288 2.00 -9.41 5.44
C ASP A 288 3.05 -9.87 4.42
N LEU A 289 3.22 -11.19 4.29
CA LEU A 289 4.03 -11.79 3.23
C LEU A 289 3.31 -11.80 1.87
N GLY A 290 2.03 -11.44 1.77
CA GLY A 290 1.25 -11.49 0.52
C GLY A 290 1.05 -12.91 -0.03
N ILE A 291 1.18 -13.92 0.84
CA ILE A 291 0.93 -15.34 0.52
C ILE A 291 -0.58 -15.61 0.52
N ILE A 292 -1.27 -15.07 1.52
CA ILE A 292 -2.73 -14.96 1.52
C ILE A 292 -3.11 -13.50 1.33
N THR A 293 -4.22 -13.26 0.63
CA THR A 293 -4.73 -11.91 0.40
C THR A 293 -6.12 -11.85 1.02
N PRO A 294 -6.32 -11.05 2.08
CA PRO A 294 -7.65 -10.75 2.60
C PRO A 294 -8.58 -10.22 1.50
N GLU A 295 -9.88 -10.41 1.69
CA GLU A 295 -10.90 -9.89 0.80
C GLU A 295 -11.42 -8.54 1.34
N MET A 296 -11.90 -7.65 0.47
CA MET A 296 -12.57 -6.44 0.95
C MET A 296 -13.85 -6.83 1.72
N SER A 297 -14.14 -6.13 2.82
CA SER A 297 -15.39 -6.39 3.52
C SER A 297 -16.58 -6.08 2.59
N PRO A 298 -17.60 -6.96 2.52
CA PRO A 298 -18.80 -6.68 1.76
C PRO A 298 -19.62 -5.53 2.34
N LEU A 299 -19.36 -5.14 3.59
CA LEU A 299 -20.08 -4.09 4.31
C LEU A 299 -19.30 -2.78 4.43
N TYR A 300 -17.97 -2.82 4.33
CA TYR A 300 -17.12 -1.64 4.54
C TYR A 300 -15.96 -1.61 3.56
N VAL A 301 -15.68 -0.46 2.95
CA VAL A 301 -14.51 -0.27 2.09
C VAL A 301 -13.23 -0.16 2.92
N SER A 302 -13.31 0.37 4.16
CA SER A 302 -12.17 0.51 5.07
C SER A 302 -11.76 -0.76 5.79
N LYS A 303 -12.50 -1.87 5.62
CA LYS A 303 -12.24 -3.13 6.32
C LYS A 303 -11.95 -4.26 5.34
N ILE A 304 -11.22 -5.24 5.86
CA ILE A 304 -10.91 -6.48 5.16
C ILE A 304 -11.49 -7.67 5.90
N ARG A 305 -11.50 -8.82 5.24
CA ARG A 305 -11.87 -10.11 5.81
C ARG A 305 -10.91 -11.22 5.41
N PHE A 306 -10.56 -12.03 6.40
CA PHE A 306 -9.74 -13.21 6.18
C PHE A 306 -10.58 -14.40 5.70
N ASN A 307 -11.84 -14.48 6.10
CA ASN A 307 -12.74 -15.63 5.91
C ASN A 307 -12.09 -16.94 6.42
N PRO A 308 -11.76 -17.04 7.72
CA PRO A 308 -10.93 -18.12 8.26
C PRO A 308 -11.52 -19.52 8.06
N ALA A 309 -12.84 -19.64 8.11
CA ALA A 309 -13.57 -20.90 7.94
C ALA A 309 -13.85 -21.27 6.47
N LYS A 310 -13.46 -20.42 5.51
CA LYS A 310 -13.64 -20.72 4.08
C LYS A 310 -12.82 -21.95 3.71
N MET A 311 -13.48 -22.93 3.10
CA MET A 311 -12.81 -24.11 2.56
C MET A 311 -11.95 -23.71 1.36
N LEU A 312 -10.71 -24.21 1.33
CA LEU A 312 -9.73 -23.84 0.34
C LEU A 312 -9.99 -24.63 -0.95
N THR A 313 -10.35 -23.92 -2.01
CA THR A 313 -10.44 -24.53 -3.33
C THR A 313 -9.06 -24.94 -3.83
N ARG A 314 -8.98 -25.90 -4.75
CA ARG A 314 -7.71 -26.32 -5.35
C ARG A 314 -6.97 -25.14 -6.00
N ALA A 315 -7.70 -24.23 -6.65
CA ALA A 315 -7.12 -23.02 -7.24
C ALA A 315 -6.50 -22.08 -6.20
N GLU A 316 -7.20 -21.81 -5.09
CA GLU A 316 -6.67 -21.00 -3.99
C GLU A 316 -5.44 -21.66 -3.34
N ALA A 317 -5.45 -22.98 -3.21
CA ALA A 317 -4.33 -23.74 -2.66
C ALA A 317 -3.09 -23.65 -3.55
N VAL A 318 -3.25 -23.82 -4.86
CA VAL A 318 -2.15 -23.68 -5.84
C VAL A 318 -1.59 -22.26 -5.83
N ALA A 319 -2.45 -21.25 -5.74
CA ALA A 319 -2.01 -19.86 -5.62
C ALA A 319 -1.22 -19.62 -4.34
N MET A 320 -1.70 -20.14 -3.21
CA MET A 320 -1.02 -20.04 -1.91
C MET A 320 0.37 -20.70 -1.96
N ILE A 321 0.45 -21.96 -2.42
CA ILE A 321 1.70 -22.71 -2.60
C ILE A 321 2.66 -21.94 -3.50
N SER A 322 2.18 -21.46 -4.65
CA SER A 322 3.00 -20.68 -5.59
C SER A 322 3.61 -19.44 -4.94
N ARG A 323 2.84 -18.71 -4.11
CA ARG A 323 3.30 -17.50 -3.42
C ARG A 323 4.31 -17.79 -2.30
N VAL A 324 4.29 -18.98 -1.70
CA VAL A 324 5.33 -19.41 -0.75
C VAL A 324 6.69 -19.45 -1.44
N PHE A 325 6.75 -20.06 -2.63
CA PHE A 325 8.01 -20.30 -3.35
C PHE A 325 8.39 -19.19 -4.35
N ASP A 326 7.45 -18.35 -4.76
CA ASP A 326 7.67 -17.29 -5.74
C ASP A 326 7.16 -15.94 -5.21
N GLU A 327 8.10 -15.06 -4.87
CA GLU A 327 7.77 -13.75 -4.33
C GLU A 327 7.12 -12.82 -5.35
N SER A 328 7.36 -13.03 -6.65
CA SER A 328 6.80 -12.19 -7.70
C SER A 328 5.28 -12.35 -7.82
N LYS A 329 4.74 -13.46 -7.30
CA LYS A 329 3.30 -13.77 -7.29
C LYS A 329 2.58 -13.26 -6.05
N ARG A 330 3.31 -12.69 -5.08
CA ARG A 330 2.74 -12.20 -3.82
C ARG A 330 1.94 -10.94 -4.04
N GLU A 331 0.86 -10.84 -3.29
CA GLU A 331 -0.02 -9.68 -3.28
C GLU A 331 -0.38 -9.35 -1.84
N VAL A 332 0.18 -8.26 -1.34
CA VAL A 332 -0.14 -7.72 -0.01
C VAL A 332 -1.30 -6.73 -0.17
N TYR A 333 -2.36 -6.91 0.64
CA TYR A 333 -3.61 -6.19 0.43
C TYR A 333 -3.46 -4.67 0.59
N ASP A 334 -2.71 -4.22 1.59
CA ASP A 334 -2.50 -2.81 1.89
C ASP A 334 -1.37 -2.18 1.06
N GLU A 335 -0.81 -2.93 0.11
CA GLU A 335 0.28 -2.47 -0.75
C GLU A 335 -0.14 -2.23 -2.19
N PHE A 336 0.50 -1.25 -2.82
CA PHE A 336 0.51 -1.10 -4.27
C PHE A 336 1.91 -0.70 -4.74
N LYS A 337 2.20 -1.04 -5.99
CA LYS A 337 3.45 -0.69 -6.67
C LYS A 337 3.21 0.53 -7.54
N TRP A 338 4.18 1.42 -7.57
CA TRP A 338 4.07 2.67 -8.32
C TRP A 338 5.36 2.98 -9.05
N GLN A 339 5.25 3.17 -10.36
CA GLN A 339 6.35 3.61 -11.21
C GLN A 339 6.51 5.13 -11.08
N LEU A 340 7.68 5.63 -10.69
CA LEU A 340 7.89 7.08 -10.59
C LEU A 340 8.11 7.70 -11.97
N ARG A 341 7.41 8.78 -12.36
CA ARG A 341 7.70 9.43 -13.65
C ARG A 341 9.04 10.17 -13.65
N SER A 342 9.47 10.65 -12.50
CA SER A 342 10.80 11.20 -12.33
C SER A 342 11.31 10.95 -10.92
N TYR A 343 12.63 10.90 -10.78
CA TYR A 343 13.28 10.73 -9.50
C TYR A 343 14.63 11.42 -9.49
N VAL A 344 15.16 11.69 -8.30
CA VAL A 344 16.54 12.14 -8.12
C VAL A 344 17.37 10.99 -7.58
N ASP A 345 18.45 10.64 -8.26
CA ASP A 345 19.44 9.72 -7.73
C ASP A 345 20.21 10.44 -6.63
N MET A 346 20.00 10.01 -5.38
CA MET A 346 20.60 10.66 -4.22
C MET A 346 22.11 10.45 -4.08
N LYS A 347 22.67 9.48 -4.81
CA LYS A 347 24.12 9.26 -4.85
C LYS A 347 24.81 10.21 -5.83
N THR A 348 24.23 10.39 -7.01
CA THR A 348 24.83 11.21 -8.09
C THR A 348 24.27 12.62 -8.19
N GLY A 349 23.12 12.87 -7.58
CA GLY A 349 22.38 14.11 -7.71
C GLY A 349 21.71 14.30 -9.09
N ILE A 350 21.67 13.27 -9.93
CA ILE A 350 21.07 13.38 -11.25
C ILE A 350 19.57 13.15 -11.14
N LYS A 351 18.78 14.11 -11.65
CA LYS A 351 17.35 13.92 -11.86
C LYS A 351 17.15 13.05 -13.11
N TYR A 352 16.35 12.02 -13.01
CA TYR A 352 15.93 11.17 -14.11
C TYR A 352 14.43 11.33 -14.35
N TYR A 353 14.00 11.20 -15.61
CA TYR A 353 12.61 11.14 -16.03
C TYR A 353 12.36 9.88 -16.84
N TRP A 354 11.16 9.34 -16.73
CA TRP A 354 10.70 8.19 -17.49
C TRP A 354 10.40 8.62 -18.92
N ASP A 355 11.10 8.01 -19.87
CA ASP A 355 10.77 8.12 -21.27
C ASP A 355 9.76 7.04 -21.65
N GLU A 356 8.52 7.46 -21.88
CA GLU A 356 7.40 6.58 -22.17
C GLU A 356 7.55 5.83 -23.50
N TYR A 357 8.22 6.44 -24.49
CA TYR A 357 8.44 5.84 -25.81
C TYR A 357 9.51 4.76 -25.76
N LYS A 358 10.61 5.04 -25.06
CA LYS A 358 11.76 4.12 -24.96
C LYS A 358 11.64 3.15 -23.79
N ARG A 359 10.71 3.39 -22.86
CA ARG A 359 10.54 2.63 -21.62
C ARG A 359 11.83 2.54 -20.80
N ILE A 360 12.54 3.67 -20.69
CA ILE A 360 13.77 3.80 -19.92
C ILE A 360 13.78 5.12 -19.18
N TYR A 361 14.52 5.21 -18.08
CA TYR A 361 14.82 6.49 -17.46
C TYR A 361 15.92 7.20 -18.22
N ARG A 362 15.71 8.49 -18.48
CA ARG A 362 16.72 9.39 -19.03
C ARG A 362 17.04 10.47 -18.02
N PRO A 363 18.31 10.90 -17.91
CA PRO A 363 18.63 12.04 -17.08
C PRO A 363 17.88 13.27 -17.62
N MET A 364 17.18 13.96 -16.73
CA MET A 364 16.53 15.24 -16.98
C MET A 364 17.63 16.30 -17.03
N MET A 365 18.09 16.58 -18.25
CA MET A 365 19.09 17.59 -18.53
C MET A 365 18.49 18.97 -18.22
N SER A 366 18.53 19.41 -16.97
CA SER A 366 18.43 20.84 -16.72
C SER A 366 19.70 21.51 -17.25
N ILE A 367 19.59 22.77 -17.62
CA ILE A 367 20.49 23.54 -18.48
C ILE A 367 21.88 23.81 -17.79
N TYR A 368 22.15 23.18 -16.65
CA TYR A 368 23.17 23.62 -15.68
C TYR A 368 24.48 22.83 -15.61
N ASN A 369 24.70 21.72 -16.32
CA ASN A 369 26.06 21.15 -16.40
C ASN A 369 26.32 20.14 -17.54
N LYS A 370 26.26 20.59 -18.79
CA LYS A 370 26.64 19.77 -19.97
C LYS A 370 28.07 19.19 -19.86
N ASN A 371 28.98 19.93 -19.21
CA ASN A 371 30.40 19.60 -19.10
C ASN A 371 30.71 18.46 -18.09
N GLU A 372 29.81 18.16 -17.15
CA GLU A 372 29.96 17.01 -16.24
C GLU A 372 29.48 15.70 -16.89
N TYR A 373 28.53 15.78 -17.82
CA TYR A 373 28.05 14.62 -18.58
C TYR A 373 29.09 14.11 -19.59
N ASP A 374 29.86 15.00 -20.22
CA ASP A 374 30.95 14.61 -21.14
C ASP A 374 32.09 13.83 -20.43
N ARG A 375 32.05 13.72 -19.09
CA ARG A 375 32.99 12.93 -18.27
C ARG A 375 32.41 11.59 -17.81
N LEU A 376 31.13 11.32 -18.03
CA LEU A 376 30.50 10.04 -17.67
C LEU A 376 30.64 9.08 -18.85
N GLU A 377 31.36 7.98 -18.66
CA GLU A 377 31.45 6.93 -19.67
C GLU A 377 30.12 6.15 -19.75
N SER A 378 29.82 5.50 -20.88
CA SER A 378 28.58 4.71 -21.06
C SER A 378 28.35 3.64 -19.98
N SER A 379 29.42 3.20 -19.30
CA SER A 379 29.42 2.27 -18.17
C SER A 379 29.04 2.90 -16.83
N ASP A 380 29.08 4.24 -16.71
CA ASP A 380 28.76 4.98 -15.49
C ASP A 380 27.27 5.31 -15.34
N THR A 381 26.46 5.01 -16.37
CA THR A 381 25.00 5.07 -16.25
C THR A 381 24.56 3.93 -15.34
N PRO A 382 24.08 4.20 -14.11
CA PRO A 382 23.79 3.10 -13.22
C PRO A 382 22.57 2.35 -13.76
N LYS A 383 22.68 1.04 -13.93
CA LYS A 383 21.55 0.16 -14.22
C LYS A 383 20.71 0.02 -12.95
N PHE A 384 19.95 1.05 -12.61
CA PHE A 384 18.95 0.93 -11.58
C PHE A 384 17.82 0.06 -12.09
N GLY A 385 17.35 -0.88 -11.27
CA GLY A 385 16.05 -1.50 -11.49
C GLY A 385 15.00 -0.39 -11.60
N GLU A 386 13.96 -0.62 -12.39
CA GLU A 386 12.83 0.30 -12.52
C GLU A 386 12.50 0.88 -11.12
N PRO A 387 12.44 2.23 -10.93
CA PRO A 387 12.13 2.89 -9.67
C PRO A 387 10.65 2.69 -9.35
N ILE A 388 10.29 1.43 -9.15
CA ILE A 388 9.00 0.97 -8.67
C ILE A 388 9.10 1.04 -7.16
N LEU A 389 8.33 1.97 -6.60
CA LEU A 389 8.16 2.04 -5.16
C LEU A 389 7.03 1.13 -4.73
N THR A 390 7.24 0.42 -3.64
CA THR A 390 6.18 -0.32 -2.95
C THR A 390 5.67 0.57 -1.82
N PHE A 391 4.41 0.97 -1.95
CA PHE A 391 3.71 1.73 -0.93
C PHE A 391 2.83 0.80 -0.14
N ARG A 392 2.88 0.96 1.19
CA ARG A 392 1.87 0.50 2.12
C ARG A 392 1.03 1.70 2.51
N MET A 393 -0.29 1.55 2.50
CA MET A 393 -1.19 2.63 2.87
C MET A 393 -2.31 2.12 3.75
N ASP A 394 -2.36 2.66 4.96
CA ASP A 394 -3.29 2.19 5.99
C ASP A 394 -4.63 2.95 5.95
N GLU A 395 -4.73 4.00 5.13
CA GLU A 395 -5.99 4.65 4.75
C GLU A 395 -6.76 3.82 3.71
N MET A 396 -7.45 2.79 4.19
CA MET A 396 -8.03 1.71 3.38
C MET A 396 -9.05 2.17 2.33
N LYS A 397 -9.87 3.21 2.61
CA LYS A 397 -10.83 3.75 1.63
C LYS A 397 -10.12 4.39 0.44
N LEU A 398 -9.07 5.14 0.74
CA LEU A 398 -8.22 5.77 -0.25
C LEU A 398 -7.47 4.70 -1.05
N LEU A 399 -6.99 3.64 -0.39
CA LEU A 399 -6.30 2.54 -1.06
C LEU A 399 -7.20 1.84 -2.07
N ALA A 400 -8.43 1.55 -1.66
CA ALA A 400 -9.42 0.97 -2.55
C ALA A 400 -9.65 1.85 -3.79
N ARG A 401 -9.68 3.18 -3.61
CA ARG A 401 -9.82 4.13 -4.71
C ARG A 401 -8.61 4.14 -5.64
N ILE A 402 -7.40 4.16 -5.09
CA ILE A 402 -6.15 4.12 -5.86
C ILE A 402 -6.04 2.82 -6.64
N LYS A 403 -6.28 1.67 -5.99
CA LYS A 403 -6.26 0.37 -6.66
C LYS A 403 -7.30 0.28 -7.77
N GLN A 404 -8.48 0.85 -7.57
CA GLN A 404 -9.51 0.92 -8.61
C GLN A 404 -9.06 1.79 -9.78
N ALA A 405 -8.43 2.93 -9.51
CA ALA A 405 -7.92 3.81 -10.55
C ALA A 405 -6.81 3.15 -11.36
N ILE A 406 -5.82 2.54 -10.70
CA ILE A 406 -4.71 1.81 -11.36
C ILE A 406 -5.25 0.71 -12.28
N LYS A 407 -6.32 0.00 -11.88
CA LYS A 407 -6.94 -1.05 -12.72
C LYS A 407 -7.65 -0.52 -13.97
N ASN A 408 -8.19 0.70 -13.90
CA ASN A 408 -9.03 1.26 -14.96
C ASN A 408 -8.23 2.04 -16.02
N VAL A 409 -7.00 2.42 -15.72
CA VAL A 409 -6.13 3.13 -16.68
C VAL A 409 -5.34 2.08 -17.44
N SER A 410 -5.64 1.90 -18.73
CA SER A 410 -4.97 0.94 -19.63
C SER A 410 -3.57 1.40 -20.07
N ASP A 411 -3.06 2.51 -19.53
CA ASP A 411 -1.86 3.20 -20.00
C ASP A 411 -0.88 3.46 -18.84
N PRO A 412 0.41 3.06 -18.94
CA PRO A 412 1.45 3.30 -17.93
C PRO A 412 1.80 4.79 -17.64
N LEU A 413 1.02 5.77 -18.12
CA LEU A 413 1.19 7.22 -17.92
C LEU A 413 0.85 7.73 -16.52
N ILE A 414 1.23 6.96 -15.51
CA ILE A 414 0.87 7.19 -14.12
C ILE A 414 2.16 7.54 -13.38
N GLY A 415 2.51 8.82 -13.22
CA GLY A 415 3.73 9.08 -12.45
C GLY A 415 4.15 10.48 -12.00
N ASP A 416 3.48 11.58 -12.35
CA ASP A 416 3.81 12.87 -11.69
C ASP A 416 3.05 13.09 -10.38
N SER A 417 1.85 12.56 -10.28
CA SER A 417 0.88 13.09 -9.32
C SER A 417 0.89 12.42 -7.96
N PHE A 418 1.22 11.13 -7.92
CA PHE A 418 1.33 10.40 -6.65
C PHE A 418 2.48 10.97 -5.81
N VAL A 419 3.57 11.33 -6.46
CA VAL A 419 4.74 11.88 -5.77
C VAL A 419 4.51 13.34 -5.36
N ARG A 420 3.96 14.15 -6.28
CA ARG A 420 3.86 15.59 -6.09
C ARG A 420 2.87 15.99 -5.00
N TYR A 421 1.78 15.24 -4.85
CA TYR A 421 0.70 15.62 -3.95
C TYR A 421 0.31 14.54 -2.94
N SER A 422 0.60 13.26 -3.18
CA SER A 422 0.14 12.18 -2.30
C SER A 422 1.05 11.93 -1.11
N PHE A 423 2.38 12.08 -1.23
CA PHE A 423 3.26 12.12 -0.05
C PHE A 423 3.09 13.38 0.78
N ALA A 424 2.64 14.45 0.11
CA ALA A 424 2.28 15.68 0.79
C ALA A 424 0.86 15.62 1.39
N GLY A 425 0.12 14.54 1.14
CA GLY A 425 -1.30 14.46 1.40
C GLY A 425 -2.12 15.67 0.91
N LEU A 426 -1.66 16.39 -0.10
CA LEU A 426 -2.31 17.58 -0.62
C LEU A 426 -3.42 17.20 -1.61
N GLU A 427 -3.15 16.21 -2.46
CA GLU A 427 -3.94 15.89 -3.65
C GLU A 427 -3.44 14.56 -4.28
N PHE A 428 -4.21 13.93 -5.16
CA PHE A 428 -3.76 12.87 -6.07
C PHE A 428 -4.37 13.22 -7.40
N ILE A 429 -3.61 13.87 -8.26
CA ILE A 429 -4.12 14.20 -9.59
C ILE A 429 -4.03 12.93 -10.45
N MET A 430 -5.08 12.16 -10.65
CA MET A 430 -4.99 11.00 -11.55
C MET A 430 -4.87 11.51 -13.01
N PRO A 431 -3.71 11.34 -13.69
CA PRO A 431 -3.59 11.80 -15.07
C PRO A 431 -4.64 11.08 -15.94
N TRP A 432 -5.32 11.83 -16.82
CA TRP A 432 -6.33 11.32 -17.76
C TRP A 432 -7.67 10.87 -17.18
N VAL A 433 -7.84 10.90 -15.86
CA VAL A 433 -9.17 11.00 -15.27
C VAL A 433 -9.42 12.49 -15.07
N PHE A 434 -9.95 13.17 -16.09
CA PHE A 434 -10.32 14.61 -16.12
C PHE A 434 -10.37 15.27 -14.73
N ASP A 435 -9.43 16.18 -14.44
CA ASP A 435 -9.33 16.98 -13.20
C ASP A 435 -9.56 16.20 -11.89
N SER A 436 -9.17 14.93 -11.84
CA SER A 436 -9.41 14.10 -10.66
C SER A 436 -8.31 14.30 -9.65
N SER A 437 -8.57 15.14 -8.67
CA SER A 437 -7.78 15.28 -7.46
C SER A 437 -8.37 14.43 -6.33
N ILE A 438 -7.72 13.32 -5.96
CA ILE A 438 -8.10 12.63 -4.71
C ILE A 438 -7.48 13.44 -3.57
N ILE A 439 -8.21 13.79 -2.53
CA ILE A 439 -7.58 14.36 -1.33
C ILE A 439 -7.55 13.21 -0.31
N PRO A 440 -6.38 12.88 0.28
CA PRO A 440 -6.19 11.63 1.04
C PRO A 440 -6.99 11.50 2.32
N TRP A 441 -7.70 12.53 2.73
CA TRP A 441 -8.12 12.63 4.12
C TRP A 441 -9.57 12.25 4.27
N GLU A 442 -9.80 11.32 5.19
CA GLU A 442 -11.14 10.99 5.62
C GLU A 442 -11.88 12.28 5.99
N ASP A 443 -11.26 13.19 6.74
CA ASP A 443 -12.04 14.24 7.39
C ASP A 443 -12.45 15.41 6.48
N LYS A 444 -11.88 15.69 5.31
CA LYS A 444 -12.37 16.81 4.46
C LYS A 444 -13.34 16.26 3.40
N PRO A 445 -14.54 16.84 3.21
CA PRO A 445 -15.48 16.37 2.21
C PRO A 445 -15.04 16.85 0.83
N PHE A 446 -13.96 16.31 0.28
CA PHE A 446 -13.55 16.71 -1.04
C PHE A 446 -13.03 15.54 -1.88
N TYR A 447 -13.93 15.12 -2.76
CA TYR A 447 -13.60 14.72 -4.11
C TYR A 447 -14.58 15.45 -5.03
N ARG A 448 -14.13 16.42 -5.82
CA ARG A 448 -14.90 16.95 -6.95
C ARG A 448 -14.62 16.06 -8.15
N LYS A 449 -15.28 14.91 -8.23
CA LYS A 449 -15.58 14.35 -9.54
C LYS A 449 -17.05 14.53 -9.78
N PRO A 450 -17.44 15.40 -10.71
CA PRO A 450 -18.76 15.26 -11.26
C PRO A 450 -18.89 13.88 -11.89
N TRP A 451 -19.66 13.00 -11.27
CA TRP A 451 -20.18 11.83 -11.97
C TRP A 451 -21.17 12.34 -13.01
N TYR A 452 -20.64 12.74 -14.17
CA TYR A 452 -21.43 13.21 -15.28
C TYR A 452 -22.35 12.09 -15.78
N TYR A 453 -23.57 12.49 -16.11
CA TYR A 453 -24.50 11.75 -16.96
C TYR A 453 -23.73 11.20 -18.17
N LYS A 454 -23.52 9.87 -18.22
CA LYS A 454 -22.83 9.03 -19.26
C LYS A 454 -21.67 8.16 -18.75
N MET A 455 -21.22 8.27 -17.50
CA MET A 455 -20.24 7.29 -16.96
C MET A 455 -20.92 5.97 -16.59
N ASP A 456 -20.20 4.86 -16.79
CA ASP A 456 -20.66 3.54 -16.35
C ASP A 456 -20.72 3.48 -14.81
N PHE A 457 -21.93 3.26 -14.27
CA PHE A 457 -22.17 3.16 -12.83
C PHE A 457 -21.49 1.95 -12.18
N ASN A 458 -20.95 1.01 -12.96
CA ASN A 458 -20.21 -0.14 -12.46
C ASN A 458 -18.92 0.25 -11.71
N TYR A 459 -18.39 1.46 -11.93
CA TYR A 459 -17.18 1.98 -11.28
C TYR A 459 -17.42 2.63 -9.91
N LEU A 460 -18.63 2.53 -9.35
CA LEU A 460 -18.94 3.12 -8.05
C LEU A 460 -18.21 2.34 -6.96
N LEU A 461 -17.35 3.03 -6.21
CA LEU A 461 -16.62 2.41 -5.10
C LEU A 461 -17.49 2.42 -3.84
N VAL A 462 -18.29 1.37 -3.67
CA VAL A 462 -19.08 1.12 -2.46
C VAL A 462 -18.92 -0.34 -2.05
N PRO A 463 -19.20 -0.69 -0.77
CA PRO A 463 -19.16 -2.08 -0.37
C PRO A 463 -20.18 -2.92 -1.15
N LEU A 464 -19.84 -4.19 -1.39
CA LEU A 464 -20.61 -5.08 -2.28
C LEU A 464 -22.08 -5.19 -1.87
N ALA A 465 -22.38 -5.21 -0.57
CA ALA A 465 -23.73 -5.31 -0.04
C ALA A 465 -24.63 -4.12 -0.42
N TYR A 466 -24.04 -2.98 -0.77
CA TYR A 466 -24.77 -1.76 -1.12
C TYR A 466 -24.75 -1.45 -2.61
N LYS A 467 -24.00 -2.22 -3.42
CA LYS A 467 -23.71 -1.88 -4.81
C LYS A 467 -24.97 -1.74 -5.67
N LYS A 468 -25.97 -2.61 -5.48
CA LYS A 468 -27.24 -2.55 -6.21
C LYS A 468 -28.02 -1.27 -5.90
N GLU A 469 -28.17 -0.93 -4.62
CA GLU A 469 -28.87 0.28 -4.19
C GLU A 469 -28.13 1.53 -4.67
N ALA A 470 -26.81 1.56 -4.52
CA ALA A 470 -26.00 2.71 -4.89
C ALA A 470 -26.00 2.98 -6.41
N ILE A 471 -26.07 1.95 -7.25
CA ILE A 471 -26.26 2.11 -8.71
C ILE A 471 -27.64 2.69 -9.02
N ALA A 472 -28.69 2.22 -8.34
CA ALA A 472 -30.05 2.73 -8.53
C ALA A 472 -30.16 4.21 -8.08
N ASP A 473 -29.59 4.53 -6.93
CA ASP A 473 -29.53 5.89 -6.39
C ASP A 473 -28.71 6.82 -7.27
N ALA A 474 -27.55 6.37 -7.77
CA ALA A 474 -26.76 7.17 -8.71
C ALA A 474 -27.58 7.50 -9.96
N LYS A 475 -28.26 6.52 -10.56
CA LYS A 475 -29.12 6.74 -11.74
C LYS A 475 -30.30 7.69 -11.44
N HIS A 476 -30.87 7.62 -10.25
CA HIS A 476 -32.00 8.45 -9.85
C HIS A 476 -31.57 9.89 -9.51
N TYR A 477 -30.60 10.04 -8.61
CA TYR A 477 -30.21 11.34 -8.07
C TYR A 477 -29.35 12.15 -9.02
N THR A 478 -28.59 11.55 -9.94
CA THR A 478 -27.86 12.30 -10.99
C THR A 478 -28.71 12.56 -12.24
N ASN A 479 -30.01 12.25 -12.22
CA ASN A 479 -30.92 12.63 -13.29
C ASN A 479 -31.27 14.13 -13.14
N PRO A 480 -31.05 14.99 -14.14
CA PRO A 480 -31.37 16.42 -14.06
C PRO A 480 -32.84 16.72 -13.74
N LYS A 481 -33.75 15.78 -14.02
CA LYS A 481 -35.19 15.91 -13.70
C LYS A 481 -35.51 15.64 -12.23
N THR A 482 -34.60 15.04 -11.47
CA THR A 482 -34.82 14.76 -10.04
C THR A 482 -34.62 16.04 -9.24
N LYS A 483 -35.64 16.48 -8.50
CA LYS A 483 -35.51 17.64 -7.61
C LYS A 483 -34.75 17.24 -6.35
N LEU A 484 -33.59 17.88 -6.14
CA LEU A 484 -32.81 17.74 -4.91
C LEU A 484 -33.09 18.91 -3.96
N PRO A 485 -32.91 18.73 -2.64
CA PRO A 485 -32.82 19.85 -1.70
C PRO A 485 -31.69 20.81 -2.08
N ALA A 486 -31.74 22.06 -1.61
CA ALA A 486 -30.72 23.08 -1.91
C ALA A 486 -29.29 22.62 -1.56
N ASP A 487 -29.10 22.04 -0.38
CA ASP A 487 -27.81 21.50 0.08
C ASP A 487 -27.61 20.03 -0.37
N GLY A 488 -28.52 19.49 -1.16
CA GLY A 488 -28.47 18.12 -1.67
C GLY A 488 -28.83 17.04 -0.64
N ILE A 489 -28.41 15.82 -0.96
CA ILE A 489 -28.63 14.59 -0.18
C ILE A 489 -27.29 13.93 0.07
N VAL A 490 -27.01 13.56 1.31
CA VAL A 490 -25.86 12.74 1.68
C VAL A 490 -26.36 11.34 2.00
N LYS A 491 -25.99 10.34 1.22
CA LYS A 491 -26.41 8.95 1.45
C LYS A 491 -25.23 8.05 1.82
N TRP A 492 -25.38 7.31 2.91
CA TRP A 492 -24.38 6.35 3.41
C TRP A 492 -24.60 4.95 2.84
N TYR A 493 -23.50 4.30 2.45
CA TYR A 493 -23.40 2.92 1.98
C TYR A 493 -22.29 2.22 2.77
N GLY A 494 -22.63 1.80 4.00
CA GLY A 494 -21.63 1.32 4.97
C GLY A 494 -20.82 2.50 5.53
N ASP A 495 -19.51 2.48 5.29
CA ASP A 495 -18.56 3.52 5.72
C ASP A 495 -18.19 4.53 4.63
N VAL A 496 -18.83 4.41 3.46
CA VAL A 496 -18.73 5.36 2.36
C VAL A 496 -20.00 6.19 2.31
N CYS A 497 -19.91 7.47 2.00
CA CYS A 497 -21.09 8.26 1.64
C CYS A 497 -20.95 8.91 0.27
N ILE A 498 -22.08 9.19 -0.35
CA ILE A 498 -22.17 9.93 -1.61
C ILE A 498 -23.06 11.14 -1.39
N TRP A 499 -22.58 12.30 -1.78
CA TRP A 499 -23.33 13.55 -1.74
C TRP A 499 -23.87 13.87 -3.13
N TYR A 500 -25.19 13.84 -3.28
CA TYR A 500 -25.91 14.21 -4.49
C TYR A 500 -26.42 15.64 -4.37
N VAL A 501 -26.00 16.52 -5.28
CA VAL A 501 -26.32 17.95 -5.21
C VAL A 501 -26.41 18.57 -6.61
N ASN A 502 -27.11 19.69 -6.72
CA ASN A 502 -27.09 20.57 -7.89
C ASN A 502 -26.41 21.89 -7.53
N LEU A 503 -25.11 22.03 -7.82
CA LEU A 503 -24.34 23.21 -7.41
C LEU A 503 -24.50 24.40 -8.35
N ASN A 504 -24.75 24.15 -9.64
CA ASN A 504 -24.73 25.18 -10.67
C ASN A 504 -26.11 25.46 -11.27
N GLY A 505 -27.17 24.82 -10.75
CA GLY A 505 -28.54 24.88 -11.29
C GLY A 505 -28.77 24.06 -12.55
N GLU A 506 -27.71 23.56 -13.19
CA GLU A 506 -27.78 22.87 -14.49
C GLU A 506 -27.95 21.37 -14.35
N ASP A 507 -27.06 20.69 -13.62
CA ASP A 507 -27.01 19.23 -13.51
C ASP A 507 -26.88 18.76 -12.07
N ASN A 508 -27.57 17.65 -11.77
CA ASN A 508 -27.37 16.93 -10.52
C ASN A 508 -26.11 16.07 -10.59
N VAL A 509 -25.29 16.14 -9.55
CA VAL A 509 -23.99 15.49 -9.48
C VAL A 509 -23.87 14.67 -8.21
N GLY A 510 -23.28 13.48 -8.31
CA GLY A 510 -22.89 12.65 -7.16
C GLY A 510 -21.40 12.75 -6.86
N TYR A 511 -21.05 13.10 -5.62
CA TYR A 511 -19.68 13.17 -5.12
C TYR A 511 -19.42 12.04 -4.13
N TRP A 512 -18.42 11.21 -4.41
CA TRP A 512 -17.97 10.17 -3.47
C TRP A 512 -17.19 10.80 -2.32
N CYS A 513 -17.52 10.46 -1.09
CA CYS A 513 -16.95 11.07 0.10
C CYS A 513 -16.45 10.01 1.08
N THR A 514 -15.29 10.30 1.68
CA THR A 514 -14.63 9.47 2.70
C THR A 514 -15.20 9.68 4.10
N THR A 515 -15.77 10.87 4.39
CA THR A 515 -16.55 11.19 5.60
C THR A 515 -17.84 11.93 5.31
N ASN A 516 -18.67 12.06 6.35
CA ASN A 516 -19.85 12.91 6.33
C ASN A 516 -19.47 14.36 6.01
N PRO A 517 -19.94 14.94 4.89
CA PRO A 517 -19.72 16.35 4.64
C PRO A 517 -20.48 17.27 5.61
N THR A 518 -21.52 16.77 6.30
CA THR A 518 -22.24 17.56 7.31
C THR A 518 -21.46 17.71 8.63
N TYR A 519 -20.50 16.82 8.92
CA TYR A 519 -19.72 16.85 10.17
C TYR A 519 -18.78 18.05 10.25
N LYS A 520 -18.44 18.66 9.12
CA LYS A 520 -17.48 19.77 9.03
C LYS A 520 -18.09 21.10 8.60
N GLY A 521 -19.40 21.25 8.73
CA GLY A 521 -20.06 22.54 8.47
C GLY A 521 -20.14 22.95 6.99
N TYR A 522 -19.74 22.09 6.05
CA TYR A 522 -19.72 22.46 4.63
C TYR A 522 -21.12 22.47 4.00
N PHE A 523 -21.97 21.49 4.33
CA PHE A 523 -23.35 21.36 3.83
C PHE A 523 -24.30 20.97 4.97
N GLU A 524 -24.39 21.84 5.97
CA GLU A 524 -25.10 21.55 7.24
C GLU A 524 -26.58 21.20 7.05
N LYS A 525 -27.22 21.66 5.97
CA LYS A 525 -28.64 21.41 5.72
C LYS A 525 -28.89 20.29 4.71
N ALA A 526 -27.84 19.57 4.29
CA ALA A 526 -28.00 18.42 3.40
C ALA A 526 -28.82 17.31 4.07
N LYS A 527 -29.74 16.70 3.32
CA LYS A 527 -30.57 15.61 3.86
C LYS A 527 -29.74 14.34 3.98
N VAL A 528 -29.58 13.81 5.20
CA VAL A 528 -28.82 12.57 5.44
C VAL A 528 -29.71 11.34 5.30
N LEU A 529 -29.26 10.35 4.54
CA LEU A 529 -29.92 9.06 4.30
C LEU A 529 -28.94 7.90 4.54
N TYR A 530 -29.47 6.70 4.79
CA TYR A 530 -28.70 5.48 4.99
C TYR A 530 -29.26 4.36 4.10
N ALA A 531 -28.40 3.75 3.30
CA ALA A 531 -28.72 2.58 2.49
C ALA A 531 -28.85 1.32 3.36
N LYS A 532 -29.61 0.34 2.88
CA LYS A 532 -29.77 -0.95 3.56
C LYS A 532 -28.89 -1.99 2.87
N PRO A 533 -28.05 -2.75 3.61
CA PRO A 533 -27.24 -3.79 2.99
C PRO A 533 -28.14 -4.90 2.42
N ASP A 534 -27.77 -5.46 1.28
CA ASP A 534 -28.42 -6.66 0.74
C ASP A 534 -28.26 -7.80 1.77
N PRO A 535 -29.35 -8.35 2.32
CA PRO A 535 -29.28 -9.37 3.38
C PRO A 535 -28.64 -10.68 2.91
N ASN A 536 -28.50 -10.88 1.59
CA ASN A 536 -27.89 -12.08 1.01
C ASN A 536 -26.37 -11.97 0.87
N ILE A 537 -25.80 -10.78 1.06
CA ILE A 537 -24.36 -10.54 0.93
C ILE A 537 -23.78 -10.40 2.33
N LYS A 538 -23.03 -11.42 2.77
CA LYS A 538 -22.54 -11.49 4.15
C LYS A 538 -21.08 -11.18 4.29
#